data_AF-A0A166H6N7-F1
#
_entry.id   AF-A0A166H6N7-F1
#
_cell.length_a   1.000
_cell.length_b   1.000
_cell.length_c   1.000
_cell.angle_alpha   90.00
_cell.angle_beta   90.00
_cell.angle_gamma   90.00
#
_symmetry.space_group_name_H-M   'P 1'
#
loop_
_entity.id
_entity.type
_entity.pdbx_description
1 polymer ?
#
loop_
_entity_poly.entity_id
_entity_poly.type
_entity_poly.pdbx_seq_one_letter_code
_entity_poly.pdbx_strand_id
1 'polypeptide(L)'
;MSDAVSYMSDVTTAQNILNAIPGMIATVNSLFDRLGGIVREKGGDQCAALCDPAIAAAKGCLVNQLEKVKLDGVRIMERGALASRRNLEIQAVLELLAAEMIFTTDEVQRLSEEERQLEQDTKRQHIRNAVTKCASDYRQLNEQVIFAHIKAGCTAVQEIKEEIKAISKEAAAFKEFCEGFERIAEEACLHLGKQLGQIILDAAAGTLE
;
A
#
# COMPACT_ATOMS: atom_id res chain seq x y z
N MET A 1 -3.35 -17.71 -0.73
CA MET A 1 -1.96 -17.62 -1.28
C MET A 1 -1.88 -16.77 -2.54
N SER A 2 -2.80 -16.86 -3.49
CA SER A 2 -2.80 -16.04 -4.73
C SER A 2 -2.72 -14.53 -4.50
N ASP A 3 -3.55 -13.99 -3.59
CA ASP A 3 -3.65 -12.53 -3.38
C ASP A 3 -2.39 -11.91 -2.74
N ALA A 4 -1.72 -12.65 -1.85
CA ALA A 4 -0.51 -12.17 -1.18
C ALA A 4 0.71 -12.16 -2.12
N VAL A 5 0.81 -13.15 -3.02
CA VAL A 5 1.86 -13.20 -4.05
C VAL A 5 1.65 -12.09 -5.08
N SER A 6 0.40 -11.84 -5.48
CA SER A 6 0.05 -10.71 -6.35
C SER A 6 0.44 -9.37 -5.72
N TYR A 7 0.06 -9.15 -4.46
CA TYR A 7 0.40 -7.92 -3.75
C TYR A 7 1.92 -7.69 -3.63
N MET A 8 2.70 -8.73 -3.29
CA MET A 8 4.16 -8.61 -3.20
C MET A 8 4.82 -8.26 -4.55
N SER A 9 4.28 -8.78 -5.65
CA SER A 9 4.71 -8.43 -7.01
C SER A 9 4.42 -6.96 -7.34
N ASP A 10 3.22 -6.49 -7.00
CA ASP A 10 2.80 -5.10 -7.24
C ASP A 10 3.63 -4.11 -6.41
N VAL A 11 3.92 -4.43 -5.15
CA VAL A 11 4.77 -3.62 -4.25
C VAL A 11 6.21 -3.55 -4.77
N THR A 12 6.78 -4.67 -5.23
CA THR A 12 8.14 -4.69 -5.79
C THR A 12 8.22 -3.81 -7.04
N THR A 13 7.20 -3.88 -7.89
CA THR A 13 7.10 -3.04 -9.10
C THR A 13 6.99 -1.56 -8.73
N ALA A 14 6.11 -1.22 -7.77
CA ALA A 14 5.95 0.15 -7.29
C ALA A 14 7.24 0.72 -6.67
N GLN A 15 7.99 -0.09 -5.91
CA GLN A 15 9.29 0.30 -5.35
C GLN A 15 10.32 0.58 -6.45
N ASN A 16 10.39 -0.26 -7.49
CA ASN A 16 11.30 -0.04 -8.61
C ASN A 16 11.00 1.27 -9.34
N ILE A 17 9.72 1.57 -9.55
CA ILE A 17 9.26 2.83 -10.14
C ILE A 17 9.65 4.02 -9.25
N LEU A 18 9.37 3.95 -7.94
CA LEU A 18 9.74 4.98 -6.98
C LEU A 18 11.25 5.27 -6.98
N ASN A 19 12.07 4.22 -7.08
CA ASN A 19 13.52 4.33 -7.18
C ASN A 19 13.98 5.01 -8.48
N ALA A 20 13.19 4.93 -9.55
CA ALA A 20 13.51 5.54 -10.84
C ALA A 20 13.16 7.04 -10.90
N ILE A 21 12.19 7.52 -10.11
CA ILE A 21 11.71 8.91 -10.15
C ILE A 21 12.83 9.96 -10.00
N PRO A 22 13.81 9.84 -9.07
CA PRO A 22 14.91 10.80 -9.00
C PRO A 22 15.71 10.91 -10.31
N GLY A 23 15.91 9.78 -11.00
CA GLY A 23 16.57 9.75 -12.31
C GLY A 23 15.72 10.37 -13.42
N MET A 24 14.40 10.20 -13.36
CA MET A 24 13.46 10.86 -14.29
C MET A 24 13.46 12.38 -14.09
N ILE A 25 13.42 12.86 -12.84
CA ILE A 25 13.52 14.29 -12.51
C ILE A 25 14.84 14.88 -13.03
N ALA A 26 15.96 14.18 -12.82
CA ALA A 26 17.26 14.60 -13.34
C ALA A 26 17.28 14.68 -14.88
N THR A 27 16.65 13.72 -15.55
CA THR A 27 16.49 13.70 -17.01
C THR A 27 15.66 14.88 -17.50
N VAL A 28 14.51 15.15 -16.87
CA VAL A 28 13.67 16.33 -17.18
C VAL A 28 14.47 17.61 -16.99
N ASN A 29 15.19 17.76 -15.88
CA ASN A 29 16.02 18.93 -15.64
C ASN A 29 17.06 19.14 -16.75
N SER A 30 17.82 18.10 -17.07
CA SER A 30 18.85 18.14 -18.14
C SER A 30 18.25 18.49 -19.51
N LEU A 31 17.10 17.93 -19.85
CA LEU A 31 16.42 18.19 -21.12
C LEU A 31 16.00 19.67 -21.24
N PHE A 32 15.39 20.22 -20.19
CA PHE A 32 14.93 21.61 -20.19
C PHE A 32 16.10 22.60 -20.13
N ASP A 33 17.18 22.26 -19.43
CA ASP A 33 18.41 23.08 -19.41
C ASP A 33 19.05 23.10 -20.82
N ARG A 34 19.07 21.96 -21.52
CA ARG A 34 19.53 21.89 -22.91
C ARG A 34 18.62 22.66 -23.87
N LEU A 35 17.31 22.60 -23.68
CA LEU A 35 16.35 23.37 -24.49
C LEU A 35 16.58 24.88 -24.32
N GLY A 36 16.72 25.36 -23.09
CA GLY A 36 17.08 26.76 -22.81
C GLY A 36 18.40 27.16 -23.46
N GLY A 37 19.40 26.27 -23.43
CA GLY A 37 20.68 26.45 -24.13
C GLY A 37 20.52 26.61 -25.64
N ILE A 38 19.69 25.77 -26.28
CA ILE A 38 19.41 25.84 -27.73
C ILE A 38 18.71 27.14 -28.09
N VAL A 39 17.70 27.55 -27.32
CA VAL A 39 16.98 28.81 -27.56
C VAL A 39 17.94 29.99 -27.47
N ARG A 40 18.82 30.02 -26.47
CA ARG A 40 19.83 31.08 -26.32
C ARG A 40 20.86 31.07 -27.45
N GLU A 41 21.36 29.90 -27.84
CA GLU A 41 22.36 29.77 -28.91
C GLU A 41 21.79 30.20 -30.27
N LYS A 42 20.54 29.84 -30.60
CA LYS A 42 19.94 30.10 -31.91
C LYS A 42 19.16 31.41 -32.01
N GLY A 43 18.52 31.83 -30.93
CA GLY A 43 17.66 33.02 -30.87
C GLY A 43 18.29 34.23 -30.16
N GLY A 44 19.42 34.05 -29.47
CA GLY A 44 20.04 35.09 -28.65
C GLY A 44 19.31 35.35 -27.33
N ASP A 45 19.86 36.24 -26.51
CA ASP A 45 19.39 36.49 -25.13
C ASP A 45 17.97 37.07 -25.06
N GLN A 46 17.57 37.89 -26.05
CA GLN A 46 16.20 38.44 -26.11
C GLN A 46 15.14 37.37 -26.37
N CYS A 47 15.40 36.45 -27.30
CA CYS A 47 14.49 35.33 -27.55
C CYS A 47 14.44 34.37 -26.35
N ALA A 48 15.58 34.11 -25.72
CA ALA A 48 15.65 33.32 -24.49
C ALA A 48 14.79 33.93 -23.39
N ALA A 49 14.88 35.24 -23.15
CA ALA A 49 14.08 35.92 -22.12
C ALA A 49 12.56 35.78 -22.34
N LEU A 50 12.09 35.74 -23.58
CA LEU A 50 10.67 35.53 -23.91
C LEU A 50 10.23 34.06 -23.73
N CYS A 51 11.14 33.12 -23.98
CA CYS A 51 10.87 31.68 -23.91
C CYS A 51 11.04 31.08 -22.50
N ASP A 52 11.95 31.65 -21.70
CA ASP A 52 12.33 31.14 -20.37
C ASP A 52 11.11 30.93 -19.43
N PRO A 53 10.10 31.83 -19.37
CA PRO A 53 8.91 31.60 -18.55
C PRO A 53 8.11 30.36 -18.97
N ALA A 54 7.92 30.13 -20.27
CA ALA A 54 7.19 28.98 -20.80
C ALA A 54 7.96 27.67 -20.54
N ILE A 55 9.29 27.70 -20.77
CA ILE A 55 10.20 26.58 -20.47
C ILE A 55 10.16 26.24 -18.97
N ALA A 56 10.27 27.24 -18.11
CA ALA A 56 10.22 27.06 -16.66
C ALA A 56 8.87 26.51 -16.19
N ALA A 57 7.75 27.01 -16.73
CA ALA A 57 6.41 26.53 -16.40
C ALA A 57 6.22 25.06 -16.79
N ALA A 58 6.62 24.67 -18.01
CA ALA A 58 6.52 23.29 -18.47
C ALA A 58 7.43 22.35 -17.67
N LYS A 59 8.68 22.76 -17.37
CA LYS A 59 9.60 22.03 -16.49
C LYS A 59 8.97 21.80 -15.12
N GLY A 60 8.48 22.88 -14.51
CA GLY A 60 7.85 22.85 -13.19
C GLY A 60 6.63 21.93 -13.16
N CYS A 61 5.79 21.95 -14.20
CA CYS A 61 4.65 21.05 -14.31
C CYS A 61 5.06 19.57 -14.26
N LEU A 62 6.03 19.15 -15.07
CA LEU A 62 6.49 17.76 -15.12
C LEU A 62 7.19 17.33 -13.81
N VAL A 63 8.04 18.20 -13.25
CA VAL A 63 8.72 17.92 -11.97
C VAL A 63 7.71 17.81 -10.83
N ASN A 64 6.75 18.73 -10.73
CA ASN A 64 5.72 18.69 -9.68
C ASN A 64 4.84 17.43 -9.80
N GLN A 65 4.54 16.98 -11.03
CA GLN A 65 3.83 15.71 -11.24
C GLN A 65 4.66 14.52 -10.75
N LEU A 66 5.94 14.44 -11.11
CA LEU A 66 6.84 13.38 -10.64
C LEU A 66 7.00 13.38 -9.11
N GLU A 67 7.07 14.55 -8.48
CA GLU A 67 7.12 14.67 -7.02
C GLU A 67 5.82 14.23 -6.36
N LYS A 68 4.66 14.60 -6.91
CA LYS A 68 3.36 14.13 -6.42
C LYS A 68 3.25 12.61 -6.50
N VAL A 69 3.66 12.04 -7.63
CA VAL A 69 3.70 10.59 -7.85
C VAL A 69 4.61 9.93 -6.82
N LYS A 70 5.80 10.48 -6.57
CA LYS A 70 6.70 9.99 -5.52
C LYS A 70 6.02 9.95 -4.16
N LEU A 71 5.34 11.03 -3.75
CA LEU A 71 4.63 11.10 -2.47
C LEU A 71 3.49 10.08 -2.39
N ASP A 72 2.69 9.97 -3.44
CA ASP A 72 1.59 9.01 -3.51
C ASP A 72 2.10 7.55 -3.45
N GLY A 73 3.19 7.25 -4.15
CA GLY A 73 3.82 5.93 -4.12
C GLY A 73 4.36 5.56 -2.74
N VAL A 74 5.07 6.48 -2.07
CA VAL A 74 5.54 6.27 -0.69
C VAL A 74 4.36 5.99 0.25
N ARG A 75 3.29 6.78 0.16
CA ARG A 75 2.08 6.59 0.99
C ARG A 75 1.45 5.21 0.77
N ILE A 76 1.31 4.78 -0.49
CA ILE A 76 0.75 3.46 -0.84
C ILE A 76 1.60 2.34 -0.23
N MET A 77 2.92 2.45 -0.32
CA MET A 77 3.85 1.47 0.23
C MET A 77 3.79 1.39 1.75
N GLU A 78 3.78 2.53 2.45
CA GLU A 78 3.68 2.58 3.92
C GLU A 78 2.37 1.96 4.43
N ARG A 79 1.24 2.34 3.82
CA ARG A 79 -0.07 1.77 4.14
C ARG A 79 -0.08 0.26 3.89
N GLY A 80 0.51 -0.16 2.78
CA GLY A 80 0.65 -1.55 2.42
C GLY A 80 1.46 -2.37 3.43
N ALA A 81 2.62 -1.86 3.83
CA ALA A 81 3.48 -2.48 4.83
C ALA A 81 2.77 -2.59 6.20
N LEU A 82 2.03 -1.55 6.60
CA LEU A 82 1.25 -1.55 7.83
C LEU A 82 0.12 -2.60 7.80
N ALA A 83 -0.66 -2.64 6.71
CA ALA A 83 -1.72 -3.63 6.53
C ALA A 83 -1.18 -5.07 6.54
N SER A 84 -0.04 -5.30 5.87
CA SER A 84 0.64 -6.60 5.87
C SER A 84 1.09 -7.02 7.27
N ARG A 85 1.69 -6.09 8.03
CA ARG A 85 2.09 -6.33 9.42
C ARG A 85 0.89 -6.66 10.31
N ARG A 86 -0.18 -5.87 10.25
CA ARG A 86 -1.43 -6.14 10.99
C ARG A 86 -2.01 -7.51 10.63
N ASN A 87 -1.95 -7.90 9.35
CA ASN A 87 -2.42 -9.22 8.92
C ASN A 87 -1.64 -10.35 9.60
N LEU A 88 -0.31 -10.24 9.68
CA LEU A 88 0.56 -11.22 10.34
C LEU A 88 0.28 -11.29 11.85
N GLU A 89 0.12 -10.14 12.50
CA GLU A 89 -0.20 -10.07 13.93
C GLU A 89 -1.55 -10.75 14.24
N ILE A 90 -2.58 -10.48 13.44
CA ILE A 90 -3.90 -11.11 13.62
C ILE A 90 -3.85 -12.60 13.32
N GLN A 91 -3.11 -13.02 12.28
CA GLN A 91 -2.95 -14.43 11.96
C GLN A 91 -2.29 -15.18 13.13
N ALA A 92 -1.23 -14.63 13.71
CA ALA A 92 -0.56 -15.24 14.88
C ALA A 92 -1.50 -15.35 16.09
N VAL A 93 -2.33 -14.33 16.36
CA VAL A 93 -3.32 -14.37 17.43
C VAL A 93 -4.39 -15.43 17.16
N LEU A 94 -4.87 -15.55 15.92
CA LEU A 94 -5.84 -16.58 15.54
C LEU A 94 -5.27 -18.00 15.66
N GLU A 95 -4.01 -18.20 15.29
CA GLU A 95 -3.32 -19.49 15.47
C GLU A 95 -3.20 -19.86 16.95
N LEU A 96 -2.88 -18.90 17.81
CA LEU A 96 -2.85 -19.10 19.26
C LEU A 96 -4.24 -19.44 19.82
N LEU A 97 -5.28 -18.71 19.41
CA LEU A 97 -6.65 -18.96 19.85
C LEU A 97 -7.16 -20.33 19.36
N ALA A 98 -6.77 -20.75 18.15
CA ALA A 98 -7.10 -22.07 17.64
C ALA A 98 -6.41 -23.18 18.45
N ALA A 99 -5.15 -23.00 18.83
CA ALA A 99 -4.44 -23.93 19.71
C ALA A 99 -5.09 -24.02 21.10
N GLU A 100 -5.47 -22.88 21.68
CA GLU A 100 -6.17 -22.82 22.97
C GLU A 100 -7.55 -23.51 22.89
N MET A 101 -8.28 -23.33 21.78
CA MET A 101 -9.55 -24.01 21.54
C MET A 101 -9.39 -25.54 21.53
N ILE A 102 -8.35 -26.05 20.87
CA ILE A 102 -8.04 -27.49 20.83
C ILE A 102 -7.72 -27.98 22.24
N PHE A 103 -6.79 -27.31 22.92
CA PHE A 103 -6.38 -27.68 24.27
C PHE A 103 -7.57 -27.73 25.25
N THR A 104 -8.38 -26.69 25.29
CA THR A 104 -9.54 -26.62 26.18
C THR A 104 -10.61 -27.67 25.84
N THR A 105 -10.78 -28.00 24.56
CA THR A 105 -11.69 -29.07 24.13
C THR A 105 -11.19 -30.44 24.59
N ASP A 106 -9.90 -30.72 24.39
CA ASP A 106 -9.27 -31.97 24.83
C ASP A 106 -9.33 -32.12 26.36
N GLU A 107 -9.12 -31.03 27.09
CA GLU A 107 -9.16 -31.03 28.56
C GLU A 107 -10.57 -31.25 29.09
N VAL A 108 -11.60 -30.68 28.46
CA VAL A 108 -13.01 -30.98 28.77
C VAL A 108 -13.31 -32.46 28.54
N GLN A 109 -12.81 -33.04 27.45
CA GLN A 109 -13.00 -34.46 27.16
C GLN A 109 -12.30 -35.34 28.20
N ARG A 110 -11.04 -35.01 28.56
CA ARG A 110 -10.27 -35.70 29.59
C ARG A 110 -10.99 -35.67 30.94
N LEU A 111 -11.45 -34.49 31.37
CA LEU A 111 -12.18 -34.32 32.63
C LEU A 111 -13.53 -35.06 32.63
N SER A 112 -14.22 -35.12 31.49
CA SER A 112 -15.47 -35.87 31.36
C SER A 112 -15.26 -37.38 31.52
N GLU A 113 -14.14 -37.91 31.04
CA GLU A 113 -13.78 -39.32 31.24
C GLU A 113 -13.36 -39.60 32.69
N GLU A 114 -12.61 -38.68 33.30
CA GLU A 114 -12.26 -38.75 34.72
C GLU A 114 -13.49 -38.72 35.63
N GLU A 115 -14.47 -37.86 35.31
CA GLU A 115 -15.76 -37.80 36.01
C GLU A 115 -16.49 -39.14 36.01
N ARG A 116 -16.58 -39.82 34.85
CA ARG A 116 -17.21 -41.15 34.72
C ARG A 116 -16.53 -42.20 35.58
N GLN A 117 -15.20 -42.19 35.66
CA GLN A 117 -14.44 -43.13 36.48
C GLN A 117 -14.68 -42.90 37.99
N LEU A 118 -15.00 -41.67 38.39
CA LEU A 118 -15.28 -41.30 39.77
C LEU A 118 -16.74 -41.57 40.20
N GLU A 119 -17.66 -41.88 39.27
CA GLU A 119 -19.10 -42.07 39.57
C GLU A 119 -19.38 -43.22 40.55
N GLN A 120 -18.46 -44.18 40.69
CA GLN A 120 -18.68 -45.39 41.50
C GLN A 120 -18.24 -45.25 42.97
N ASP A 121 -17.53 -44.19 43.36
CA ASP A 121 -16.96 -44.03 44.71
C ASP A 121 -17.56 -42.85 45.47
N THR A 122 -18.47 -43.13 46.41
CA THR A 122 -19.13 -42.14 47.27
C THR A 122 -18.15 -41.37 48.17
N LYS A 123 -16.97 -41.92 48.47
CA LYS A 123 -15.95 -41.21 49.27
C LYS A 123 -15.22 -40.14 48.46
N ARG A 124 -15.29 -40.20 47.13
CA ARG A 124 -14.62 -39.27 46.21
C ARG A 124 -15.54 -38.22 45.60
N GLN A 125 -16.75 -38.06 46.16
CA GLN A 125 -17.74 -37.14 45.61
C GLN A 125 -17.27 -35.68 45.54
N HIS A 126 -16.41 -35.25 46.46
CA HIS A 126 -15.79 -33.93 46.42
C HIS A 126 -14.85 -33.75 45.22
N ILE A 127 -14.07 -34.80 44.87
CA ILE A 127 -13.19 -34.82 43.69
C ILE A 127 -14.04 -34.75 42.42
N ARG A 128 -15.10 -35.57 42.35
CA ARG A 128 -16.03 -35.55 41.21
C ARG A 128 -16.59 -34.14 40.99
N ASN A 129 -17.11 -33.51 42.05
CA ASN A 129 -17.66 -32.14 41.96
C ASN A 129 -16.61 -31.12 41.48
N ALA A 130 -15.35 -31.26 41.92
CA ALA A 130 -14.26 -30.40 41.45
C ALA A 130 -13.95 -30.61 39.96
N VAL A 131 -13.91 -31.87 39.49
CA VAL A 131 -13.73 -32.23 38.08
C VAL A 131 -14.87 -31.68 37.22
N THR A 132 -16.13 -31.88 37.63
CA THR A 132 -17.31 -31.34 36.93
C THR A 132 -17.25 -29.81 36.83
N LYS A 133 -16.87 -29.14 37.93
CA LYS A 133 -16.72 -27.68 37.96
C LYS A 133 -15.62 -27.22 37.01
N CYS A 134 -14.45 -27.86 37.04
CA CYS A 134 -13.35 -27.55 36.15
C CYS A 134 -13.72 -27.73 34.67
N ALA A 135 -14.41 -28.82 34.32
CA ALA A 135 -14.89 -29.06 32.96
C ALA A 135 -15.93 -28.01 32.51
N SER A 136 -16.78 -27.54 33.43
CA SER A 136 -17.69 -26.44 33.16
C SER A 136 -16.96 -25.11 32.92
N ASP A 137 -15.92 -24.83 33.70
CA ASP A 137 -15.15 -23.59 33.57
C ASP A 137 -14.38 -23.55 32.23
N TYR A 138 -13.78 -24.67 31.81
CA TYR A 138 -13.18 -24.79 30.47
C TYR A 138 -14.19 -24.66 29.33
N ARG A 139 -15.39 -25.26 29.45
CA ARG A 139 -16.46 -25.06 28.46
C ARG A 139 -16.86 -23.61 28.35
N GLN A 140 -17.03 -22.92 29.49
CA GLN A 140 -17.37 -21.50 29.51
C GLN A 140 -16.26 -20.65 28.89
N LEU A 141 -15.00 -20.94 29.19
CA LEU A 141 -13.85 -20.26 28.57
C LEU A 141 -13.87 -20.43 27.04
N ASN A 142 -14.11 -21.65 26.57
CA ASN A 142 -14.14 -21.95 25.15
C ASN A 142 -15.28 -21.22 24.41
N GLU A 143 -16.49 -21.26 24.96
CA GLU A 143 -17.67 -20.64 24.36
C GLU A 143 -17.66 -19.11 24.44
N GLN A 144 -17.30 -18.53 25.59
CA GLN A 144 -17.46 -17.10 25.84
C GLN A 144 -16.25 -16.28 25.44
N VAL A 145 -15.05 -16.83 25.58
CA VAL A 145 -13.80 -16.09 25.37
C VAL A 145 -13.20 -16.51 24.04
N ILE A 146 -12.87 -17.79 23.87
CA ILE A 146 -12.12 -18.25 22.70
C ILE A 146 -12.95 -18.07 21.42
N PHE A 147 -14.19 -18.55 21.39
CA PHE A 147 -15.04 -18.41 20.21
C PHE A 147 -15.36 -16.96 19.86
N ALA A 148 -15.62 -16.12 20.87
CA ALA A 148 -15.88 -14.70 20.65
C ALA A 148 -14.65 -13.98 20.06
N HIS A 149 -13.45 -14.27 20.58
CA HIS A 149 -12.21 -13.70 20.05
C HIS A 149 -11.84 -14.23 18.67
N ILE A 150 -12.06 -15.53 18.38
CA ILE A 150 -11.89 -16.08 17.03
C ILE A 150 -12.82 -15.35 16.06
N LYS A 151 -14.10 -15.17 16.42
CA LYS A 151 -15.06 -14.46 15.57
C LYS A 151 -14.64 -13.01 15.31
N ALA A 152 -14.21 -12.29 16.35
CA ALA A 152 -13.69 -10.93 16.21
C ALA A 152 -12.43 -10.88 15.33
N GLY A 153 -11.51 -11.84 15.51
CA GLY A 153 -10.32 -11.97 14.67
C GLY A 153 -10.66 -12.25 13.20
N CYS A 154 -11.63 -13.12 12.91
CA CYS A 154 -12.12 -13.36 11.55
C CYS A 154 -12.70 -12.09 10.90
N THR A 155 -13.45 -11.28 11.65
CA THR A 155 -13.93 -9.97 11.17
C THR A 155 -12.76 -9.05 10.86
N ALA A 156 -11.77 -8.95 11.74
CA ALA A 156 -10.60 -8.11 11.53
C ALA A 156 -9.73 -8.57 10.33
N VAL A 157 -9.61 -9.88 10.10
CA VAL A 157 -8.96 -10.41 8.86
C VAL A 157 -9.72 -9.96 7.62
N GLN A 158 -11.04 -9.99 7.65
CA GLN A 158 -11.85 -9.57 6.50
C GLN A 158 -11.68 -8.07 6.21
N GLU A 159 -11.67 -7.23 7.25
CA GLU A 159 -11.41 -5.79 7.12
C GLU A 159 -10.02 -5.51 6.52
N ILE A 160 -8.98 -6.19 7.02
CA ILE A 160 -7.62 -6.07 6.48
C ILE A 160 -7.56 -6.55 5.03
N LYS A 161 -8.27 -7.63 4.68
CA LYS A 161 -8.33 -8.11 3.29
C LYS A 161 -8.95 -7.08 2.36
N GLU A 162 -9.96 -6.37 2.80
CA GLU A 162 -10.58 -5.27 2.04
C GLU A 162 -9.64 -4.07 1.91
N GLU A 163 -8.93 -3.73 2.99
CA GLU A 163 -7.88 -2.70 3.01
C GLU A 163 -6.75 -3.03 2.01
N ILE A 164 -6.22 -4.26 2.03
CA ILE A 164 -5.19 -4.73 1.10
C ILE A 164 -5.69 -4.64 -0.35
N LYS A 165 -6.94 -5.05 -0.62
CA LYS A 165 -7.52 -4.95 -1.97
C LYS A 165 -7.62 -3.51 -2.45
N ALA A 166 -7.98 -2.57 -1.57
CA ALA A 166 -8.02 -1.15 -1.91
C ALA A 166 -6.61 -0.63 -2.24
N ILE A 167 -5.62 -0.97 -1.41
CA ILE A 167 -4.21 -0.61 -1.64
C ILE A 167 -3.67 -1.20 -2.94
N SER A 168 -3.99 -2.46 -3.27
CA SER A 168 -3.62 -3.07 -4.55
C SER A 168 -4.19 -2.32 -5.75
N LYS A 169 -5.45 -1.83 -5.67
CA LYS A 169 -6.02 -1.00 -6.74
C LYS A 169 -5.31 0.33 -6.89
N GLU A 170 -4.98 0.98 -5.77
CA GLU A 170 -4.19 2.22 -5.78
C GLU A 170 -2.80 1.98 -6.39
N ALA A 171 -2.13 0.87 -6.04
CA ALA A 171 -0.83 0.50 -6.59
C ALA A 171 -0.90 0.20 -8.09
N ALA A 172 -1.95 -0.46 -8.57
CA ALA A 172 -2.17 -0.70 -10.00
C ALA A 172 -2.37 0.61 -10.77
N ALA A 173 -3.21 1.53 -10.27
CA ALA A 173 -3.41 2.83 -10.88
C ALA A 173 -2.11 3.67 -10.88
N PHE A 174 -1.33 3.58 -9.80
CA PHE A 174 0.00 4.20 -9.72
C PHE A 174 0.94 3.65 -10.78
N LYS A 175 0.96 2.33 -10.99
CA LYS A 175 1.76 1.68 -12.02
C LYS A 175 1.36 2.14 -13.41
N GLU A 176 0.07 2.12 -13.74
CA GLU A 176 -0.46 2.59 -15.03
C GLU A 176 -0.07 4.05 -15.30
N PHE A 177 -0.16 4.91 -14.29
CA PHE A 177 0.28 6.30 -14.42
C PHE A 177 1.77 6.38 -14.79
N CYS A 178 2.61 5.61 -14.12
CA CYS A 178 4.07 5.66 -14.33
C CYS A 178 4.46 5.10 -15.69
N GLU A 179 3.82 4.02 -16.14
CA GLU A 179 3.98 3.49 -17.50
C GLU A 179 3.49 4.50 -18.56
N GLY A 180 2.47 5.30 -18.25
CA GLY A 180 1.96 6.36 -19.12
C GLY A 180 2.74 7.69 -19.07
N PHE A 181 3.73 7.83 -18.18
CA PHE A 181 4.41 9.11 -17.95
C PHE A 181 5.21 9.58 -19.17
N GLU A 182 5.84 8.66 -19.92
CA GLU A 182 6.57 9.01 -21.15
C GLU A 182 5.66 9.74 -22.14
N ARG A 183 4.44 9.24 -22.33
CA ARG A 183 3.44 9.88 -23.21
C ARG A 183 3.04 11.27 -22.70
N ILE A 184 2.87 11.43 -21.38
CA ILE A 184 2.57 12.74 -20.77
C ILE A 184 3.73 13.72 -21.01
N ALA A 185 4.97 13.25 -20.87
CA ALA A 185 6.15 14.06 -21.13
C ALA A 185 6.27 14.45 -22.61
N GLU A 186 5.98 13.54 -23.54
CA GLU A 186 5.93 13.81 -24.97
C GLU A 186 4.86 14.86 -25.32
N GLU A 187 3.64 14.71 -24.80
CA GLU A 187 2.55 15.67 -25.00
C GLU A 187 2.90 17.05 -24.45
N ALA A 188 3.52 17.12 -23.27
CA ALA A 188 4.00 18.36 -22.69
C ALA A 188 5.10 19.02 -23.55
N CYS A 189 6.06 18.23 -24.05
CA CYS A 189 7.11 18.73 -24.95
C CYS A 189 6.54 19.23 -26.28
N LEU A 190 5.57 18.53 -26.86
CA LEU A 190 4.87 18.95 -28.09
C LEU A 190 4.09 20.25 -27.88
N HIS A 191 3.42 20.39 -26.74
CA HIS A 191 2.70 21.62 -26.40
C HIS A 191 3.65 22.79 -26.21
N LEU A 192 4.75 22.59 -25.48
CA LEU A 192 5.80 23.59 -25.30
C LEU A 192 6.41 23.99 -26.65
N GLY A 193 6.71 23.04 -27.53
CA GLY A 193 7.24 23.32 -28.87
C GLY A 193 6.33 24.23 -29.69
N LYS A 194 5.00 24.01 -29.63
CA LYS A 194 4.02 24.89 -30.27
C LYS A 194 4.00 26.30 -29.66
N GLN A 195 4.03 26.39 -28.33
CA GLN A 195 4.06 27.67 -27.62
C GLN A 195 5.32 28.47 -27.96
N LEU A 196 6.50 27.83 -27.93
CA LEU A 196 7.77 28.45 -28.28
C LEU A 196 7.79 28.91 -29.74
N GLY A 197 7.28 28.08 -30.66
CA GLY A 197 7.15 28.46 -32.07
C GLY A 197 6.29 29.71 -32.26
N GLN A 198 5.18 29.81 -31.53
CA GLN A 198 4.30 30.98 -31.57
C GLN A 198 4.98 32.23 -31.01
N ILE A 199 5.62 32.13 -29.84
CA ILE A 199 6.36 33.25 -29.21
C ILE A 199 7.43 33.79 -30.17
N ILE A 200 8.17 32.91 -30.85
CA ILE A 200 9.21 33.30 -31.81
C ILE A 200 8.61 33.99 -33.03
N LEU A 201 7.50 33.49 -33.56
CA LEU A 201 6.81 34.11 -34.70
C LEU A 201 6.27 35.49 -34.35
N ASP A 202 5.67 35.65 -33.17
CA ASP A 202 5.14 36.93 -32.70
C ASP A 202 6.27 37.96 -32.45
N ALA A 203 7.40 37.49 -31.93
CA ALA A 203 8.59 38.33 -31.74
C ALA A 203 9.16 38.82 -33.08
N ALA A 204 9.20 37.94 -34.09
CA ALA A 204 9.65 38.28 -35.43
C ALA A 204 8.69 39.22 -36.17
N ALA A 205 7.39 39.15 -35.87
CA ALA A 205 6.36 40.03 -36.44
C ALA A 205 6.29 41.41 -35.76
N GLY A 206 7.00 41.62 -34.65
CA GLY A 206 6.94 42.86 -33.86
C GLY A 206 5.61 43.04 -33.12
N THR A 207 4.89 41.95 -32.85
CA THR A 207 3.55 41.96 -32.24
C THR A 207 3.54 41.66 -30.73
N LEU A 208 4.72 41.49 -30.12
CA LEU A 208 4.90 41.43 -28.66
C LEU A 208 5.11 42.86 -28.12
N GLU A 209 4.01 43.55 -27.80
CA GLU A 209 4.02 44.77 -26.97
C GLU A 209 4.02 44.44 -25.47
#